data_AF-A0A1S9B1Y7-F1
#
_entry.id   AF-A0A1S9B1Y7-F1
#
_cell.length_a   1.000
_cell.length_b   1.000
_cell.length_c   1.000
_cell.angle_alpha   90.00
_cell.angle_beta   90.00
_cell.angle_gamma   90.00
#
_symmetry.space_group_name_H-M   'P 1'
#
loop_
_entity.id
_entity.type
_entity.pdbx_description
1 polymer ?
#
loop_
_entity_poly.entity_id
_entity_poly.type
_entity_poly.pdbx_seq_one_letter_code
_entity_poly.pdbx_strand_id
1 'polypeptide(L)'
;MQLARLAPAEIIVLQRIYEAPVRHMLRLTFADLILRDVLRLEHRPFQARPQDAPIDCYYVRSGDAWGNEPARPHEVPLLRPLPPGRQMILLRNYVAVLLEQVPPAHQYRLLVTESPGLRGCVLRNAWHKLWQSFALTPTGLNLLSTVGAELAQLPRGPRAEPLLGSLHGKALLLGAPLPFALRLFDDELLRILGLRRGQLAAAGPDSGGSLDADSSEGSDFGGSDFGGGHSGGGGASGDFGGDSGCSSGCSGCSSSGCSGCGGCGGD
;
A
#
# COMPACT_ATOMS: atom_id res chain seq x y z
N MET A 1 -6.14 25.00 -13.18
CA MET A 1 -6.86 24.23 -12.15
C MET A 1 -5.88 23.84 -11.06
N GLN A 2 -6.18 24.15 -9.80
CA GLN A 2 -5.31 23.80 -8.68
C GLN A 2 -5.23 22.28 -8.49
N LEU A 3 -6.32 21.58 -8.80
CA LEU A 3 -6.42 20.13 -8.76
C LEU A 3 -5.31 19.44 -9.55
N ALA A 4 -4.91 19.98 -10.70
CA ALA A 4 -3.86 19.41 -11.55
C ALA A 4 -2.46 19.43 -10.91
N ARG A 5 -2.19 20.35 -9.96
CA ARG A 5 -0.87 20.51 -9.35
C ARG A 5 -0.62 19.55 -8.19
N LEU A 6 -1.68 19.23 -7.45
CA LEU A 6 -1.57 18.39 -6.26
C LEU A 6 -1.30 16.93 -6.62
N ALA A 7 -0.99 16.07 -5.66
CA ALA A 7 -1.07 14.61 -5.80
C ALA A 7 -2.36 14.11 -5.13
N PRO A 8 -2.85 12.90 -5.41
CA PRO A 8 -4.02 12.34 -4.72
C PRO A 8 -3.85 12.28 -3.19
N ALA A 9 -2.68 11.86 -2.71
CA ALA A 9 -2.37 11.84 -1.28
C ALA A 9 -2.38 13.23 -0.65
N GLU A 10 -1.90 14.25 -1.37
CA GLU A 10 -1.92 15.64 -0.90
C GLU A 10 -3.36 16.16 -0.73
N ILE A 11 -4.25 15.82 -1.66
CA ILE A 11 -5.68 16.18 -1.57
C ILE A 11 -6.32 15.50 -0.36
N ILE A 12 -5.99 14.23 -0.09
CA ILE A 12 -6.52 13.52 1.07
C ILE A 12 -6.07 14.17 2.36
N VAL A 13 -4.79 14.53 2.49
CA VAL A 13 -4.29 15.22 3.68
C VAL A 13 -4.96 16.58 3.85
N LEU A 14 -5.19 17.30 2.76
CA LEU A 14 -5.89 18.58 2.79
C LEU A 14 -7.35 18.43 3.26
N GLN A 15 -8.06 17.38 2.81
CA GLN A 15 -9.46 17.12 3.16
C GLN A 15 -9.64 16.48 4.55
N ARG A 16 -8.69 15.66 4.98
CA ARG A 16 -8.76 14.84 6.22
C ARG A 16 -7.51 15.04 7.06
N ILE A 17 -7.25 16.28 7.46
CA ILE A 17 -5.99 16.67 8.09
C ILE A 17 -5.63 15.88 9.36
N TYR A 18 -6.63 15.43 10.13
CA TYR A 18 -6.43 14.68 11.36
C TYR A 18 -6.41 13.15 11.16
N GLU A 19 -7.09 12.65 10.13
CA GLU A 19 -7.43 11.23 9.98
C GLU A 19 -7.08 10.67 8.60
N ALA A 20 -6.15 11.30 7.86
CA ALA A 20 -5.73 10.83 6.56
C ALA A 20 -5.15 9.39 6.65
N PRO A 21 -5.85 8.36 6.13
CA PRO A 21 -5.42 6.99 6.36
C PRO A 21 -4.21 6.68 5.51
N VAL A 22 -3.11 6.28 6.14
CA VAL A 22 -1.82 6.08 5.44
C VAL A 22 -1.93 4.96 4.43
N ARG A 23 -2.65 3.89 4.78
CA ARG A 23 -2.96 2.82 3.84
C ARG A 23 -3.66 3.35 2.58
N HIS A 24 -4.64 4.23 2.76
CA HIS A 24 -5.39 4.80 1.64
C HIS A 24 -4.53 5.74 0.79
N MET A 25 -3.67 6.54 1.42
CA MET A 25 -2.71 7.39 0.71
C MET A 25 -1.71 6.55 -0.09
N LEU A 26 -1.13 5.49 0.48
CA LEU A 26 -0.21 4.59 -0.22
C LEU A 26 -0.87 3.96 -1.44
N ARG A 27 -2.10 3.47 -1.30
CA ARG A 27 -2.88 2.89 -2.40
C ARG A 27 -3.06 3.87 -3.55
N LEU A 28 -3.47 5.10 -3.25
CA LEU A 28 -3.72 6.10 -4.28
C LEU A 28 -2.44 6.63 -4.90
N THR A 29 -1.38 6.80 -4.11
CA THR A 29 -0.05 7.13 -4.64
C THR A 29 0.45 6.03 -5.57
N PHE A 30 0.29 4.76 -5.20
CA PHE A 30 0.68 3.64 -6.06
C PHE A 30 -0.09 3.63 -7.39
N ALA A 31 -1.41 3.80 -7.36
CA ALA A 31 -2.20 3.88 -8.57
C ALA A 31 -1.85 5.10 -9.43
N ASP A 32 -1.60 6.25 -8.81
CA ASP A 32 -1.17 7.45 -9.51
C ASP A 32 0.18 7.25 -10.22
N LEU A 33 1.14 6.58 -9.56
CA LEU A 33 2.42 6.22 -10.16
C LEU A 33 2.27 5.25 -11.33
N ILE A 34 1.29 4.33 -11.29
CA ILE A 34 0.99 3.44 -12.42
C ILE A 34 0.36 4.22 -13.57
N LEU A 35 -0.63 5.06 -13.28
CA LEU A 35 -1.34 5.83 -14.31
C LEU A 35 -0.41 6.83 -15.01
N ARG A 36 0.55 7.41 -14.28
CA ARG A 36 1.61 8.26 -14.84
C ARG A 36 2.75 7.49 -15.52
N ASP A 37 2.64 6.16 -15.59
CA ASP A 37 3.66 5.30 -16.18
C ASP A 37 5.05 5.40 -15.51
N VAL A 38 5.09 5.80 -14.23
CA VAL A 38 6.30 5.72 -13.42
C VAL A 38 6.53 4.28 -12.99
N LEU A 39 5.48 3.61 -12.53
CA LEU A 39 5.47 2.18 -12.23
C LEU A 39 4.66 1.42 -13.29
N ARG A 40 5.08 0.21 -13.62
CA ARG A 40 4.30 -0.72 -14.46
C ARG A 40 4.06 -2.01 -13.72
N LEU A 41 2.84 -2.53 -13.86
CA LEU A 41 2.53 -3.92 -13.51
C LEU A 41 2.58 -4.78 -14.75
N GLU A 42 3.33 -5.86 -14.66
CA GLU A 42 3.49 -6.83 -15.73
C GLU A 42 2.99 -8.19 -15.25
N HIS A 43 2.06 -8.76 -15.99
CA HIS A 43 1.62 -10.13 -15.79
C HIS A 43 2.60 -11.08 -16.47
N ARG A 44 3.15 -12.03 -15.72
CA ARG A 44 3.96 -13.11 -16.27
C ARG A 44 3.59 -14.41 -15.56
N PRO A 45 3.24 -15.47 -16.31
CA PRO A 45 3.05 -16.77 -15.70
C PRO A 45 4.40 -17.28 -15.15
N PHE A 46 4.37 -17.80 -13.93
CA PHE A 46 5.49 -18.49 -13.32
C PHE A 46 5.22 -19.99 -13.30
N GLN A 47 6.18 -20.77 -13.76
CA GLN A 47 6.12 -22.23 -13.75
C GLN A 47 7.39 -22.74 -13.08
N ALA A 48 7.27 -23.37 -11.91
CA ALA A 48 8.43 -23.86 -11.16
C ALA A 48 9.10 -25.02 -11.89
N ARG A 49 8.30 -25.91 -12.50
CA ARG A 49 8.74 -27.03 -13.33
C ARG A 49 7.91 -27.06 -14.61
N PRO A 50 8.46 -27.53 -15.74
CA PRO A 50 7.74 -27.61 -17.02
C PRO A 50 6.43 -28.40 -17.00
N GLN A 51 6.22 -29.24 -15.99
CA GLN A 51 5.06 -30.11 -15.82
C GLN A 51 3.96 -29.49 -14.95
N ASP A 52 4.28 -28.46 -14.16
CA ASP A 52 3.33 -27.84 -13.24
C ASP A 52 2.38 -26.91 -14.00
N ALA A 53 1.16 -26.69 -13.52
CA ALA A 53 0.32 -25.65 -14.10
C ALA A 53 0.96 -24.26 -13.90
N PRO A 54 0.95 -23.37 -14.91
CA PRO A 54 1.46 -22.02 -14.75
C PRO A 54 0.63 -21.25 -13.72
N ILE A 55 1.31 -20.51 -12.85
CA ILE A 55 0.70 -19.67 -11.82
C ILE A 55 0.78 -18.22 -12.27
N ASP A 56 -0.36 -17.53 -12.29
CA ASP A 56 -0.41 -16.11 -12.62
C ASP A 56 0.35 -15.28 -11.57
N CYS A 57 1.44 -14.66 -12.01
CA CYS A 57 2.24 -13.77 -11.17
C CYS A 57 2.24 -12.35 -11.74
N TYR A 58 2.24 -11.38 -10.84
CA TYR A 58 2.31 -9.97 -11.18
C TYR A 58 3.62 -9.39 -10.66
N TYR A 59 4.31 -8.67 -11.53
CA TYR A 59 5.58 -8.06 -11.24
C TYR A 59 5.46 -6.54 -11.35
N VAL A 60 6.10 -5.83 -10.44
CA VAL A 60 6.28 -4.38 -10.52
C VAL A 60 7.62 -4.11 -11.19
N ARG A 61 7.64 -3.19 -12.15
CA ARG A 61 8.86 -2.66 -12.77
C ARG A 61 8.78 -1.16 -12.98
N SER A 62 9.92 -0.55 -13.30
CA SER A 62 9.98 0.83 -13.78
C SER A 62 9.24 0.97 -15.11
N GLY A 63 8.41 2.00 -15.22
CA GLY A 63 7.74 2.42 -16.45
C GLY A 63 8.56 3.45 -17.23
N ASP A 64 7.99 4.01 -18.31
CA ASP A 64 8.74 4.87 -19.22
C ASP A 64 8.93 6.29 -18.65
N ALA A 65 8.11 6.69 -17.67
CA ALA A 65 8.28 7.95 -16.95
C ALA A 65 9.26 7.87 -15.76
N TRP A 66 9.80 6.68 -15.46
CA TRP A 66 10.70 6.49 -14.32
C TRP A 66 11.98 7.32 -14.47
N GLY A 67 12.25 8.19 -13.49
CA GLY A 67 13.41 9.07 -13.48
C GLY A 67 13.28 10.31 -14.39
N ASN A 68 12.26 10.38 -15.23
CA ASN A 68 11.97 11.56 -16.05
C ASN A 68 11.22 12.64 -15.26
N GLU A 69 10.43 12.23 -14.27
CA GLU A 69 9.75 13.13 -13.35
C GLU A 69 10.44 13.16 -11.97
N PRO A 70 10.59 14.33 -11.34
CA PRO A 70 11.09 14.40 -9.97
C PRO A 70 10.09 13.78 -9.02
N ALA A 71 10.51 12.70 -8.33
CA ALA A 71 9.68 12.04 -7.34
C ALA A 71 9.34 12.98 -6.18
N ARG A 72 8.07 13.01 -5.78
CA ARG A 72 7.62 13.77 -4.60
C ARG A 72 8.11 13.06 -3.32
N PRO A 73 8.30 13.78 -2.20
CA PRO A 73 8.82 13.18 -0.97
C PRO A 73 8.06 11.93 -0.48
N HIS A 74 6.73 11.94 -0.62
CA HIS A 74 5.86 10.82 -0.22
C HIS A 74 5.76 9.70 -1.26
N GLU A 75 6.25 9.91 -2.48
CA GLU A 75 6.35 8.87 -3.51
C GLU A 75 7.62 8.04 -3.34
N VAL A 76 8.70 8.63 -2.79
CA VAL A 76 10.00 7.97 -2.61
C VAL A 76 9.91 6.61 -1.92
N PRO A 77 9.13 6.40 -0.85
CA PRO A 77 8.97 5.08 -0.24
C PRO A 77 8.43 4.01 -1.20
N LEU A 78 7.59 4.39 -2.16
CA LEU A 78 7.07 3.47 -3.19
C LEU A 78 8.09 3.19 -4.29
N LEU A 79 9.00 4.13 -4.57
CA LEU A 79 10.00 3.92 -5.61
C LEU A 79 11.22 3.13 -5.09
N ARG A 80 11.54 3.23 -3.80
CA ARG A 80 12.74 2.61 -3.20
C ARG A 80 12.85 1.07 -3.37
N PRO A 81 11.78 0.27 -3.36
CA PRO A 81 11.86 -1.18 -3.57
C PRO A 81 12.40 -1.60 -4.96
N LEU A 82 12.40 -0.67 -5.93
CA LEU A 82 12.91 -0.87 -7.28
C LEU A 82 14.26 -0.14 -7.44
N PRO A 83 15.39 -0.76 -7.06
CA PRO A 83 16.69 -0.15 -7.25
C PRO A 83 17.01 -0.02 -8.75
N PRO A 84 17.81 0.99 -9.14
CA PRO A 84 18.24 1.16 -10.51
C PRO A 84 18.95 -0.11 -11.02
N GLY A 85 18.58 -0.57 -12.21
CA GLY A 85 19.16 -1.75 -12.86
C GLY A 85 18.47 -3.09 -12.56
N ARG A 86 17.53 -3.16 -11.58
CA ARG A 86 16.63 -4.33 -11.49
C ARG A 86 15.50 -4.20 -12.50
N GLN A 87 15.25 -5.27 -13.25
CA GLN A 87 14.22 -5.27 -14.29
C GLN A 87 12.80 -5.37 -13.73
N MET A 88 12.59 -6.14 -12.65
CA MET A 88 11.26 -6.36 -12.05
C MET A 88 11.34 -7.02 -10.67
N ILE A 89 10.29 -6.87 -9.86
CA ILE A 89 10.11 -7.54 -8.56
C ILE A 89 8.69 -8.09 -8.48
N LEU A 90 8.51 -9.28 -7.91
CA LEU A 90 7.18 -9.86 -7.71
C LEU A 90 6.34 -8.95 -6.78
N LEU A 91 5.08 -8.69 -7.12
CA LEU A 91 4.21 -7.74 -6.42
C LEU A 91 4.14 -8.01 -4.91
N ARG A 92 3.98 -9.27 -4.50
CA ARG A 92 3.98 -9.65 -3.08
C ARG A 92 5.27 -9.22 -2.36
N ASN A 93 6.42 -9.40 -3.01
CA ASN A 93 7.72 -9.03 -2.44
C ASN A 93 7.90 -7.51 -2.44
N TYR A 94 7.42 -6.82 -3.49
CA TYR A 94 7.40 -5.36 -3.53
C TYR A 94 6.59 -4.78 -2.37
N VAL A 95 5.39 -5.30 -2.11
CA VAL A 95 4.54 -4.82 -1.01
C VAL A 95 5.16 -5.12 0.34
N ALA A 96 5.81 -6.28 0.51
CA ALA A 96 6.52 -6.61 1.75
C ALA A 96 7.66 -5.61 2.02
N VAL A 97 8.53 -5.40 1.03
CA VAL A 97 9.63 -4.43 1.13
C VAL A 97 9.11 -2.99 1.31
N LEU A 98 8.01 -2.64 0.64
CA LEU A 98 7.35 -1.34 0.82
C LEU A 98 6.92 -1.14 2.27
N LEU A 99 6.20 -2.10 2.86
CA LEU A 99 5.70 -2.00 4.24
C LEU A 99 6.83 -1.90 5.27
N GLU A 100 7.95 -2.57 5.03
CA GLU A 100 9.15 -2.44 5.87
C GLU A 100 9.82 -1.06 5.77
N GLN A 101 9.71 -0.41 4.60
CA GLN A 101 10.38 0.87 4.32
C GLN A 101 9.48 2.09 4.53
N VAL A 102 8.17 1.90 4.59
CA VAL A 102 7.21 2.98 4.83
C VAL A 102 7.44 3.51 6.24
N PRO A 103 7.66 4.84 6.39
CA PRO A 103 7.83 5.42 7.71
C PRO A 103 6.52 5.35 8.50
N PRO A 104 6.57 5.45 9.85
CA PRO A 104 5.39 5.49 10.70
C PRO A 104 4.33 6.49 10.21
N ALA A 105 3.07 6.21 10.51
CA ALA A 105 1.94 6.91 9.89
C ALA A 105 2.03 8.45 9.96
N HIS A 106 2.39 8.99 11.12
CA HIS A 106 2.61 10.43 11.31
C HIS A 106 3.75 10.98 10.43
N GLN A 107 4.87 10.26 10.33
CA GLN A 107 6.00 10.66 9.49
C GLN A 107 5.64 10.61 8.00
N TYR A 108 4.85 9.61 7.58
CA TYR A 108 4.35 9.57 6.20
C TYR A 108 3.44 10.77 5.89
N ARG A 109 2.51 11.12 6.80
CA ARG A 109 1.70 12.35 6.67
C ARG A 109 2.58 13.61 6.60
N LEU A 110 3.67 13.64 7.37
CA LEU A 110 4.65 14.72 7.33
C LEU A 110 5.29 14.84 5.93
N LEU A 111 5.72 13.73 5.32
CA LEU A 111 6.27 13.73 3.96
C LEU A 111 5.27 14.26 2.92
N VAL A 112 3.99 13.92 3.05
CA VAL A 112 2.95 14.43 2.15
C VAL A 112 2.81 15.95 2.29
N THR A 113 2.83 16.49 3.52
CA THR A 113 2.73 17.93 3.76
C THR A 113 3.98 18.73 3.40
N GLU A 114 5.13 18.07 3.20
CA GLU A 114 6.38 18.69 2.67
C GLU A 114 6.41 18.78 1.15
N SER A 115 5.40 18.20 0.49
CA SER A 115 5.30 18.29 -0.97
C SER A 115 5.26 19.74 -1.45
N PRO A 116 5.83 20.04 -2.63
CA PRO A 116 5.76 21.37 -3.21
C PRO A 116 4.33 21.91 -3.36
N GLY A 117 3.35 21.01 -3.54
CA GLY A 117 1.94 21.35 -3.69
C GLY A 117 1.28 21.88 -2.40
N LEU A 118 1.75 21.44 -1.23
CA LEU A 118 1.19 21.84 0.07
C LEU A 118 2.10 22.78 0.87
N ARG A 119 3.24 23.21 0.30
CA ARG A 119 4.17 24.11 0.97
C ARG A 119 3.48 25.42 1.35
N GLY A 120 3.48 25.75 2.64
CA GLY A 120 2.80 26.93 3.18
C GLY A 120 1.29 26.77 3.40
N CYS A 121 0.68 25.66 2.99
CA CYS A 121 -0.74 25.37 3.24
C CYS A 121 -0.99 24.79 4.64
N VAL A 122 0.04 24.24 5.27
CA VAL A 122 -0.03 23.56 6.57
C VAL A 122 0.80 24.30 7.61
N LEU A 123 0.18 24.65 8.74
CA LEU A 123 0.82 25.22 9.92
C LEU A 123 1.61 24.13 10.66
N ARG A 124 2.88 24.41 10.91
CA ARG A 124 3.80 23.55 11.66
C ARG A 124 4.39 24.32 12.84
N ASN A 125 3.61 24.44 13.90
CA ASN A 125 4.10 25.03 15.15
C ASN A 125 4.72 23.94 16.03
N ALA A 126 5.57 24.33 16.99
CA ALA A 126 6.19 23.39 17.92
C ALA A 126 5.13 22.54 18.68
N TRP A 127 4.00 23.15 19.03
CA TRP A 127 2.85 22.48 19.64
C TRP A 127 2.24 21.38 18.77
N HIS A 128 2.13 21.63 17.46
CA HIS A 128 1.62 20.65 16.50
C HIS A 128 2.56 19.45 16.35
N LYS A 129 3.87 19.69 16.40
CA LYS A 129 4.86 18.59 16.41
C LYS A 129 4.73 17.72 17.66
N LEU A 130 4.46 18.33 18.82
CA LEU A 130 4.30 17.61 20.08
C LEU A 130 3.05 16.72 20.08
N TRP A 131 1.94 17.21 19.53
CA TRP A 131 0.68 16.47 19.44
C TRP A 131 0.47 15.69 18.14
N GLN A 132 1.49 15.62 17.28
CA GLN A 132 1.41 14.93 15.99
C GLN A 132 0.21 15.39 15.14
N SER A 133 -0.20 16.65 15.30
CA SER A 133 -1.38 17.23 14.67
C SER A 133 -0.97 18.24 13.61
N PHE A 134 -1.89 18.55 12.69
CA PHE A 134 -1.69 19.54 11.65
C PHE A 134 -2.87 20.51 11.64
N ALA A 135 -2.62 21.77 11.29
CA ALA A 135 -3.65 22.76 11.05
C ALA A 135 -3.43 23.40 9.68
N LEU A 136 -4.51 23.84 9.02
CA LEU A 136 -4.39 24.56 7.75
C LEU A 136 -4.10 26.05 8.02
N THR A 137 -3.21 26.64 7.21
CA THR A 137 -3.09 28.10 7.13
C THR A 137 -4.33 28.69 6.43
N PRO A 138 -4.54 30.02 6.48
CA PRO A 138 -5.56 30.66 5.65
C PRO A 138 -5.40 30.35 4.16
N THR A 139 -4.15 30.23 3.68
CA THR A 139 -3.87 29.81 2.30
C THR A 139 -4.27 28.36 2.04
N GLY A 140 -4.06 27.46 3.01
CA GLY A 140 -4.51 26.06 2.92
C GLY A 140 -6.03 25.92 2.92
N LEU A 141 -6.74 26.74 3.70
CA LEU A 141 -8.21 26.80 3.70
C LEU A 141 -8.77 27.27 2.35
N ASN A 142 -8.15 28.29 1.75
CA ASN A 142 -8.51 28.75 0.41
C ASN A 142 -8.21 27.68 -0.66
N LEU A 143 -7.07 27.00 -0.55
CA LEU A 143 -6.76 25.88 -1.44
C LEU A 143 -7.79 24.76 -1.29
N LEU A 144 -8.19 24.41 -0.06
CA LEU A 144 -9.20 23.38 0.20
C LEU A 144 -10.55 23.76 -0.39
N SER A 145 -11.01 24.99 -0.22
CA SER A 145 -12.28 25.44 -0.80
C SER A 145 -12.24 25.41 -2.33
N THR A 146 -11.12 25.86 -2.93
CA THR A 146 -10.91 25.83 -4.38
C THR A 146 -10.91 24.41 -4.93
N VAL A 147 -10.14 23.50 -4.32
CA VAL A 147 -10.06 22.09 -4.73
C VAL A 147 -11.42 21.40 -4.53
N GLY A 148 -12.12 21.70 -3.44
CA GLY A 148 -13.47 21.19 -3.19
C GLY A 148 -14.47 21.64 -4.25
N ALA A 149 -14.43 22.90 -4.67
CA ALA A 149 -15.26 23.42 -5.74
C ALA A 149 -14.92 22.79 -7.10
N GLU A 150 -13.63 22.64 -7.43
CA GLU A 150 -13.18 21.96 -8.66
C GLU A 150 -13.65 20.49 -8.68
N LEU A 151 -13.50 19.74 -7.57
CA LEU A 151 -13.95 18.35 -7.47
C LEU A 151 -15.49 18.21 -7.54
N ALA A 152 -16.24 19.19 -7.03
CA ALA A 152 -17.70 19.17 -7.07
C ALA A 152 -18.27 19.34 -8.49
N GLN A 153 -17.52 19.98 -9.39
CA GLN A 153 -17.92 20.17 -10.80
C GLN A 153 -17.65 18.94 -11.67
N LEU A 154 -16.84 18.00 -11.19
CA LEU A 154 -16.46 16.81 -11.95
C LEU A 154 -17.47 15.68 -11.77
N PRO A 155 -17.68 14.85 -12.82
CA PRO A 155 -18.51 13.65 -12.72
C PRO A 155 -17.93 12.70 -11.65
N ARG A 156 -18.82 12.01 -10.94
CA ARG A 156 -18.48 11.04 -9.88
C ARG A 156 -18.85 9.62 -10.27
N GLY A 157 -18.29 8.67 -9.53
CA GLY A 157 -18.54 7.25 -9.70
C GLY A 157 -18.03 6.74 -11.06
N PRO A 158 -18.75 5.81 -11.70
CA PRO A 158 -18.37 5.26 -13.01
C PRO A 158 -18.18 6.33 -14.11
N ARG A 159 -18.91 7.46 -14.01
CA ARG A 159 -18.80 8.56 -14.99
C ARG A 159 -17.46 9.31 -14.94
N ALA A 160 -16.66 9.10 -13.89
CA ALA A 160 -15.32 9.66 -13.77
C ALA A 160 -14.25 8.86 -14.53
N GLU A 161 -14.59 7.67 -15.06
CA GLU A 161 -13.63 6.80 -15.77
C GLU A 161 -12.91 7.49 -16.95
N PRO A 162 -13.58 8.29 -17.82
CA PRO A 162 -12.90 9.00 -18.91
C PRO A 162 -11.86 10.02 -18.42
N LEU A 163 -11.94 10.44 -17.15
CA LEU A 163 -10.99 11.39 -16.55
C LEU A 163 -9.70 10.72 -16.09
N LEU A 164 -9.61 9.38 -16.07
CA LEU A 164 -8.39 8.68 -15.65
C LEU A 164 -7.18 9.08 -16.50
N GLY A 165 -7.35 9.31 -17.80
CA GLY A 165 -6.26 9.71 -18.69
C GLY A 165 -5.74 11.14 -18.46
N SER A 166 -6.57 12.05 -17.92
CA SER A 166 -6.18 13.45 -17.71
C SER A 166 -5.87 13.78 -16.25
N LEU A 167 -6.61 13.18 -15.32
CA LEU A 167 -6.50 13.43 -13.88
C LEU A 167 -5.78 12.30 -13.13
N HIS A 168 -5.41 11.20 -13.80
CA HIS A 168 -4.66 10.09 -13.23
C HIS A 168 -5.27 9.60 -11.90
N GLY A 169 -4.47 9.44 -10.84
CA GLY A 169 -4.94 8.92 -9.56
C GLY A 169 -5.98 9.81 -8.87
N LYS A 170 -6.18 11.06 -9.33
CA LYS A 170 -7.20 11.96 -8.77
C LYS A 170 -8.61 11.57 -9.16
N ALA A 171 -8.79 10.97 -10.34
CA ALA A 171 -10.08 10.46 -10.76
C ALA A 171 -10.61 9.39 -9.78
N LEU A 172 -9.70 8.66 -9.10
CA LEU A 172 -10.07 7.70 -8.07
C LEU A 172 -10.70 8.36 -6.83
N LEU A 173 -10.35 9.61 -6.53
CA LEU A 173 -11.01 10.39 -5.46
C LEU A 173 -12.47 10.73 -5.81
N LEU A 174 -12.81 10.72 -7.09
CA LEU A 174 -14.18 10.94 -7.58
C LEU A 174 -15.00 9.64 -7.62
N GLY A 175 -14.43 8.50 -7.24
CA GLY A 175 -15.08 7.20 -7.32
C GLY A 175 -14.99 6.54 -8.70
N ALA A 176 -14.04 6.96 -9.54
CA ALA A 176 -13.73 6.21 -10.76
C ALA A 176 -13.43 4.74 -10.43
N PRO A 177 -13.81 3.80 -11.31
CA PRO A 177 -13.57 2.38 -11.07
C PRO A 177 -12.09 2.12 -10.83
N LEU A 178 -11.79 1.35 -9.78
CA LEU A 178 -10.42 1.01 -9.42
C LEU A 178 -9.78 0.21 -10.56
N PRO A 179 -8.65 0.67 -11.13
CA PRO A 179 -7.94 -0.13 -12.12
C PRO A 179 -7.54 -1.46 -11.50
N PHE A 180 -7.52 -2.52 -12.31
CA PHE A 180 -7.20 -3.88 -11.88
C PHE A 180 -5.90 -3.94 -11.05
N ALA A 181 -4.89 -3.17 -11.47
CA ALA A 181 -3.64 -2.94 -10.76
C ALA A 181 -3.79 -2.60 -9.27
N LEU A 182 -4.72 -1.71 -8.94
CA LEU A 182 -4.94 -1.25 -7.58
C LEU A 182 -5.68 -2.28 -6.73
N ARG A 183 -6.51 -3.13 -7.35
CA ARG A 183 -7.15 -4.26 -6.67
C ARG A 183 -6.10 -5.29 -6.23
N LEU A 184 -5.19 -5.66 -7.15
CA LEU A 184 -4.08 -6.57 -6.84
C LEU A 184 -3.17 -6.03 -5.73
N PHE A 185 -2.80 -4.76 -5.80
CA PHE A 185 -1.98 -4.14 -4.77
C PHE A 185 -2.66 -4.15 -3.40
N ASP A 186 -3.96 -3.82 -3.34
CA ASP A 186 -4.71 -3.84 -2.08
C ASP A 186 -4.86 -5.26 -1.51
N ASP A 187 -5.08 -6.26 -2.36
CA ASP A 187 -5.14 -7.66 -1.96
C ASP A 187 -3.82 -8.14 -1.34
N GLU A 188 -2.67 -7.80 -1.95
CA GLU A 188 -1.35 -8.13 -1.40
C GLU A 188 -1.07 -7.38 -0.10
N LEU A 189 -1.44 -6.10 -0.04
CA LEU A 189 -1.30 -5.26 1.15
C LEU A 189 -2.09 -5.83 2.33
N LEU A 190 -3.35 -6.20 2.11
CA LEU A 190 -4.20 -6.84 3.10
C LEU A 190 -3.69 -8.20 3.54
N ARG A 191 -3.15 -8.98 2.60
CA ARG A 191 -2.60 -10.30 2.86
C ARG A 191 -1.38 -10.21 3.78
N ILE A 192 -0.43 -9.32 3.48
CA ILE A 192 0.79 -9.17 4.28
C ILE A 192 0.51 -8.60 5.66
N LEU A 193 -0.46 -7.68 5.78
CA LEU A 193 -0.93 -7.18 7.08
C LEU A 193 -1.69 -8.24 7.90
N GLY A 194 -1.91 -9.45 7.37
CA GLY A 194 -2.64 -10.51 8.04
C GLY A 194 -4.15 -10.24 8.19
N LEU A 195 -4.65 -9.11 7.70
CA LEU A 195 -6.04 -8.67 7.85
C LEU A 195 -7.03 -9.52 7.04
N ARG A 196 -6.56 -10.26 6.04
CA ARG A 196 -7.40 -11.21 5.29
C ARG A 196 -7.75 -12.48 6.09
N ARG A 197 -6.95 -12.83 7.11
CA ARG A 197 -7.09 -14.09 7.85
C ARG A 197 -8.32 -14.10 8.78
N GLY A 198 -8.85 -12.93 9.14
CA GLY A 198 -10.05 -12.79 9.97
C GLY A 198 -11.38 -12.90 9.23
N GLN A 199 -11.42 -12.72 7.90
CA GLN A 199 -12.68 -12.79 7.13
C GLN A 199 -12.98 -14.18 6.58
N LEU A 200 -11.97 -15.01 6.33
CA LEU A 200 -12.18 -16.40 5.87
C LEU A 200 -12.42 -17.41 7.00
N ALA A 201 -12.05 -17.10 8.24
CA ALA A 201 -12.24 -18.00 9.38
C ALA A 201 -13.67 -17.96 9.97
N ALA A 202 -14.54 -17.04 9.51
CA ALA A 202 -15.94 -16.96 9.91
C ALA A 202 -16.91 -17.62 8.91
N ALA A 203 -16.40 -18.13 7.78
CA ALA A 203 -17.18 -18.95 6.86
C ALA A 203 -16.97 -20.43 7.20
N GLY A 204 -17.79 -20.94 8.11
CA GLY A 204 -17.95 -22.38 8.32
C GLY A 204 -18.41 -23.09 7.03
N PRO A 205 -18.30 -24.42 6.96
CA PRO A 205 -18.50 -25.19 5.73
C PRO A 205 -19.94 -25.24 5.19
N ASP A 206 -20.89 -24.56 5.82
CA ASP A 206 -22.31 -24.60 5.46
C ASP A 206 -22.85 -23.21 5.15
N SER A 207 -22.53 -22.65 3.98
CA SER A 207 -23.32 -21.57 3.37
C SER A 207 -23.02 -21.46 1.88
N GLY A 208 -23.83 -22.16 1.09
CA GLY A 208 -24.07 -21.76 -0.30
C GLY A 208 -24.83 -20.44 -0.29
N GLY A 209 -24.14 -19.35 -0.63
CA GLY A 209 -24.70 -18.01 -0.80
C GLY A 209 -24.27 -17.47 -2.15
N SER A 210 -25.23 -17.11 -2.99
CA SER A 210 -25.05 -16.55 -4.31
C SER A 210 -24.15 -15.31 -4.28
N LEU A 211 -23.30 -15.20 -5.30
CA LEU A 211 -22.62 -13.96 -5.66
C LEU A 211 -23.64 -13.01 -6.29
N ASP A 212 -24.59 -12.52 -5.51
CA ASP A 212 -25.39 -11.38 -5.90
C ASP A 212 -24.61 -10.12 -5.52
N ALA A 213 -23.97 -9.57 -6.56
CA ALA A 213 -23.45 -8.23 -6.58
C ALA A 213 -24.61 -7.26 -6.39
N ASP A 214 -24.85 -6.84 -5.15
CA ASP A 214 -25.69 -5.68 -4.89
C ASP A 214 -24.86 -4.50 -4.41
N SER A 215 -25.17 -3.39 -5.08
CA SER A 215 -24.49 -2.13 -5.04
C SER A 215 -25.20 -1.29 -3.99
N SER A 216 -24.52 -1.02 -2.87
CA SER A 216 -24.90 0.11 -2.02
C SER A 216 -23.66 0.90 -1.67
N GLU A 217 -23.63 2.07 -2.29
CA GLU A 217 -22.79 3.20 -1.99
C GLU A 217 -22.84 3.52 -0.48
N GLY A 218 -21.68 3.77 0.11
CA GLY A 218 -21.57 4.25 1.50
C GLY A 218 -21.37 3.15 2.52
N SER A 219 -20.17 2.58 2.59
CA SER A 219 -19.71 1.96 3.83
C SER A 219 -18.27 2.35 4.12
N ASP A 220 -18.05 2.75 5.36
CA ASP A 220 -16.85 3.32 5.90
C ASP A 220 -15.59 2.53 5.54
N PHE A 221 -14.62 3.23 4.95
CA PHE A 221 -13.24 2.77 4.82
C PHE A 221 -12.61 2.69 6.22
N GLY A 222 -12.94 1.64 6.97
CA GLY A 222 -12.54 1.40 8.35
C GLY A 222 -11.03 1.39 8.57
N GLY A 223 -10.47 2.53 8.97
CA GLY A 223 -10.24 2.83 10.39
C GLY A 223 -9.17 2.04 11.17
N SER A 224 -8.32 1.21 10.54
CA SER A 224 -7.17 0.62 11.26
C SER A 224 -5.87 0.81 10.47
N ASP A 225 -5.29 2.00 10.60
CA ASP A 225 -4.01 2.40 9.99
C ASP A 225 -2.82 1.74 10.70
N PHE A 226 -2.71 0.42 10.65
CA PHE A 226 -1.67 -0.38 11.33
C PHE A 226 -1.93 -0.47 12.85
N GLY A 227 -2.50 -1.62 13.27
CA GLY A 227 -2.73 -1.91 14.69
C GLY A 227 -1.43 -1.77 15.49
N GLY A 228 -1.45 -0.91 16.51
CA GLY A 228 -0.32 -0.65 17.39
C GLY A 228 0.17 -1.94 18.06
N GLY A 229 1.43 -2.28 17.81
CA GLY A 229 2.13 -3.41 18.40
C GLY A 229 3.62 -3.12 18.50
N HIS A 230 4.00 -2.16 19.34
CA HIS A 230 5.38 -2.07 19.82
C HIS A 230 5.51 -2.95 21.06
N SER A 231 6.11 -4.13 20.91
CA SER A 231 6.70 -4.91 22.01
C SER A 231 7.62 -6.00 21.45
N GLY A 232 8.91 -5.90 21.77
CA GLY A 232 9.79 -7.06 21.95
C GLY A 232 10.48 -7.62 20.71
N GLY A 233 11.80 -7.72 20.77
CA GLY A 233 12.64 -8.28 19.72
C GLY A 233 12.60 -9.81 19.64
N GLY A 234 13.14 -10.31 18.53
CA GLY A 234 13.35 -11.72 18.27
C GLY A 234 13.93 -11.88 16.88
N GLY A 235 15.13 -12.45 16.79
CA GLY A 235 15.99 -12.40 15.60
C GLY A 235 15.38 -13.01 14.33
N ALA A 236 15.68 -12.37 13.21
CA ALA A 236 15.55 -12.97 11.90
C ALA A 236 16.72 -13.96 11.69
N SER A 237 16.54 -15.21 12.09
CA SER A 237 17.25 -16.32 11.46
C SER A 237 16.45 -16.70 10.21
N GLY A 238 17.05 -16.47 9.05
CA GLY A 238 16.47 -16.86 7.77
C GLY A 238 16.53 -18.37 7.60
N ASP A 239 15.36 -18.98 7.44
CA ASP A 239 15.20 -20.31 6.83
C ASP A 239 14.09 -20.21 5.78
N PHE A 240 14.50 -19.98 4.54
CA PHE A 240 13.66 -20.24 3.37
C PHE A 240 13.74 -21.74 3.09
N GLY A 241 12.84 -22.52 3.68
CA GLY A 241 12.75 -23.97 3.53
C GLY A 241 11.33 -24.41 3.15
N GLY A 242 11.25 -25.18 2.07
CA GLY A 242 10.03 -25.60 1.38
C GLY A 242 8.93 -26.24 2.24
N ASP A 243 7.71 -25.85 1.91
CA ASP A 243 6.46 -26.50 2.19
C ASP A 243 6.34 -27.83 1.43
N SER A 244 6.51 -28.95 2.14
CA SER A 244 6.05 -30.26 1.71
C SER A 244 5.17 -30.85 2.81
N GLY A 245 3.86 -30.88 2.56
CA GLY A 245 2.90 -31.54 3.41
C GLY A 245 3.02 -33.06 3.36
N CYS A 246 2.97 -33.70 4.53
CA CYS A 246 2.60 -35.10 4.70
C CYS A 246 1.79 -35.24 5.99
N SER A 247 0.55 -35.69 5.84
CA SER A 247 -0.29 -36.25 6.89
C SER A 247 0.29 -37.59 7.36
N SER A 248 0.37 -37.81 8.68
CA SER A 248 -0.04 -39.04 9.38
C SER A 248 0.72 -39.23 10.69
N GLY A 249 -0.02 -39.32 11.79
CA GLY A 249 0.12 -40.39 12.79
C GLY A 249 1.40 -40.49 13.63
N CYS A 250 1.16 -40.77 14.92
CA CYS A 250 2.01 -41.54 15.83
C CYS A 250 2.93 -40.75 16.79
N SER A 251 2.45 -40.69 18.04
CA SER A 251 3.15 -41.11 19.28
C SER A 251 4.47 -40.44 19.68
N GLY A 252 4.41 -39.72 20.81
CA GLY A 252 5.17 -40.02 22.04
C GLY A 252 6.70 -39.86 22.03
N CYS A 253 7.19 -38.99 22.94
CA CYS A 253 8.40 -39.09 23.78
C CYS A 253 8.87 -37.65 24.10
N SER A 254 8.72 -37.15 25.33
CA SER A 254 9.65 -37.30 26.46
C SER A 254 10.89 -36.41 26.36
N SER A 255 10.85 -35.33 27.16
CA SER A 255 11.90 -34.81 28.05
C SER A 255 13.39 -35.07 27.76
N SER A 256 14.16 -34.00 27.98
CA SER A 256 15.55 -33.91 28.47
C SER A 256 16.70 -34.24 27.51
N GLY A 257 17.61 -33.28 27.33
CA GLY A 257 18.87 -33.48 26.61
C GLY A 257 19.68 -32.23 26.30
N CYS A 258 19.96 -31.38 27.29
CA CYS A 258 21.11 -30.46 27.21
C CYS A 258 22.39 -31.28 27.42
N SER A 259 23.38 -31.21 26.52
CA SER A 259 24.84 -31.34 26.75
C SER A 259 25.56 -31.58 25.43
N GLY A 260 26.61 -30.80 25.11
CA GLY A 260 27.51 -31.14 24.00
C GLY A 260 28.44 -30.01 23.53
N CYS A 261 29.41 -29.64 24.37
CA CYS A 261 30.65 -28.99 23.91
C CYS A 261 31.51 -29.99 23.13
N GLY A 262 32.21 -29.54 22.09
CA GLY A 262 33.28 -30.32 21.45
C GLY A 262 33.77 -29.66 20.17
N GLY A 263 34.91 -28.97 20.26
CA GLY A 263 35.54 -28.31 19.11
C GLY A 263 36.25 -29.26 18.16
N CYS A 264 36.73 -28.70 17.05
CA CYS A 264 37.91 -29.15 16.30
C CYS A 264 38.43 -27.96 15.50
N GLY A 265 39.68 -27.58 15.77
CA GLY A 265 40.52 -26.86 14.82
C GLY A 265 41.17 -27.84 13.85
N GLY A 266 41.75 -27.30 12.78
CA GLY A 266 42.55 -28.04 11.82
C GLY A 266 42.87 -27.13 10.64
N ASP A 267 44.09 -26.58 10.67
CA ASP A 267 44.93 -25.95 9.64
C ASP A 267 44.28 -25.12 8.50
#